data_AF-R1EF29-F1
#
_entry.id   AF-R1EF29-F1
#
_cell.length_a   1.000
_cell.length_b   1.000
_cell.length_c   1.000
_cell.angle_alpha   90.00
_cell.angle_beta   90.00
_cell.angle_gamma   90.00
#
_symmetry.space_group_name_H-M   'P 1'
#
loop_
_entity.id
_entity.type
_entity.pdbx_description
1 polymer ?
#
loop_
_entity_poly.entity_id
_entity_poly.type
_entity_poly.pdbx_seq_one_letter_code
_entity_poly.pdbx_strand_id
1 'polypeptide(L)'
;APTSAGKTLVAEHAVRAALGAGGRAVYASPLKALSNQKYRELGRIFPGEIGLLTGDHSAEPQAGCLVLTTEVLRSMLYRGSELGASELVREVRWAVFDEAHLLGSPSRGWVIEEALILLPRAVRVVLLSATIPNGAALAGWLAMLRQTPCELVHSAARPVPLRHYV
;
A
#
# COMPACT_ATOMS: atom_id res chain seq x y z
N ALA A 1 -12.28 -7.54 0.94
CA ALA A 1 -12.41 -9.01 0.96
C ALA A 1 -11.81 -9.57 2.26
N PRO A 2 -12.23 -10.75 2.77
CA PRO A 2 -11.61 -11.39 3.92
C PRO A 2 -10.10 -11.62 3.75
N THR A 3 -9.36 -11.68 4.85
CA THR A 3 -7.97 -12.18 4.86
C THR A 3 -7.96 -13.59 4.26
N SER A 4 -6.95 -13.90 3.41
CA SER A 4 -6.86 -15.09 2.55
C SER A 4 -7.68 -15.13 1.24
N ALA A 5 -8.46 -14.10 0.90
CA ALA A 5 -9.24 -14.05 -0.36
C ALA A 5 -8.45 -13.59 -1.60
N GLY A 6 -7.11 -13.76 -1.64
CA GLY A 6 -6.28 -13.40 -2.79
C GLY A 6 -5.82 -11.93 -2.86
N LYS A 7 -6.02 -11.14 -1.81
CA LYS A 7 -5.57 -9.73 -1.73
C LYS A 7 -4.06 -9.56 -1.98
N THR A 8 -3.25 -10.50 -1.49
CA THR A 8 -1.80 -10.50 -1.69
C THR A 8 -1.43 -10.57 -3.17
N LEU A 9 -2.14 -11.37 -3.97
CA LEU A 9 -1.86 -11.53 -5.40
C LEU A 9 -2.00 -10.21 -6.18
N VAL A 10 -2.98 -9.38 -5.81
CA VAL A 10 -3.18 -8.05 -6.41
C VAL A 10 -1.98 -7.15 -6.11
N ALA A 11 -1.50 -7.14 -4.87
CA ALA A 11 -0.31 -6.37 -4.50
C ALA A 11 0.96 -6.89 -5.18
N GLU A 12 1.16 -8.21 -5.23
CA GLU A 12 2.28 -8.83 -5.96
C GLU A 12 2.26 -8.45 -7.44
N HIS A 13 1.09 -8.42 -8.07
CA HIS A 13 0.96 -8.00 -9.45
C HIS A 13 1.32 -6.51 -9.65
N ALA A 14 0.88 -5.64 -8.73
CA ALA A 14 1.26 -4.22 -8.76
C ALA A 14 2.78 -4.01 -8.63
N VAL A 15 3.42 -4.75 -7.72
CA VAL A 15 4.89 -4.74 -7.57
C VAL A 15 5.55 -5.21 -8.87
N ARG A 16 5.15 -6.37 -9.39
CA ARG A 16 5.69 -6.91 -10.65
C ARG A 16 5.52 -5.95 -11.83
N ALA A 17 4.37 -5.30 -11.93
CA ALA A 17 4.08 -4.33 -12.98
C ALA A 17 4.95 -3.07 -12.88
N ALA A 18 5.24 -2.60 -11.67
CA ALA A 18 6.17 -1.49 -11.47
C ALA A 18 7.60 -1.86 -11.91
N LEU A 19 8.11 -2.99 -11.40
CA LEU A 19 9.46 -3.48 -11.69
C LEU A 19 9.64 -3.76 -13.19
N GLY A 20 8.68 -4.43 -13.82
CA GLY A 20 8.72 -4.73 -15.25
C GLY A 20 8.67 -3.50 -16.16
N ALA A 21 8.18 -2.36 -15.66
CA ALA A 21 8.19 -1.08 -16.36
C ALA A 21 9.45 -0.24 -16.06
N GLY A 22 10.45 -0.80 -15.35
CA GLY A 22 11.65 -0.09 -14.92
C GLY A 22 11.37 1.03 -13.90
N GLY A 23 10.21 1.00 -13.24
CA GLY A 23 9.84 1.94 -12.19
C GLY A 23 9.83 1.27 -10.82
N ARG A 24 9.43 2.05 -9.81
CA ARG A 24 9.37 1.57 -8.42
C ARG A 24 7.96 1.32 -7.92
N ALA A 25 7.84 0.46 -6.92
CA ALA A 25 6.63 0.29 -6.12
C ALA A 25 6.88 0.69 -4.66
N VAL A 26 5.83 1.14 -3.98
CA VAL A 26 5.82 1.28 -2.52
C VAL A 26 4.72 0.43 -1.92
N TYR A 27 5.03 -0.28 -0.84
CA TYR A 27 4.09 -1.05 -0.04
C TYR A 27 4.00 -0.43 1.36
N ALA A 28 2.94 0.34 1.60
CA ALA A 28 2.66 1.00 2.87
C ALA A 28 1.82 0.09 3.76
N SER A 29 2.35 -0.23 4.94
CA SER A 29 1.66 -0.99 5.99
C SER A 29 1.46 -0.12 7.23
N PRO A 30 0.42 -0.35 8.04
CA PRO A 30 0.15 0.48 9.20
C PRO A 30 1.10 0.23 10.38
N LEU A 31 1.82 -0.89 10.45
CA LEU A 31 2.64 -1.25 11.61
C LEU A 31 4.00 -1.76 11.17
N LYS A 32 5.06 -1.42 11.94
CA LYS A 32 6.43 -1.89 11.70
C LYS A 32 6.52 -3.43 11.63
N ALA A 33 5.83 -4.12 12.53
CA ALA A 33 5.81 -5.59 12.55
C ALA A 33 5.23 -6.17 11.25
N LEU A 34 4.16 -5.57 10.73
CA LEU A 34 3.54 -5.97 9.46
C LEU A 34 4.44 -5.60 8.27
N SER A 35 5.11 -4.44 8.30
CA SER A 35 6.11 -4.08 7.29
C SER A 35 7.27 -5.09 7.25
N ASN A 36 7.79 -5.52 8.41
CA ASN A 36 8.82 -6.56 8.50
C ASN A 36 8.34 -7.90 7.95
N GLN A 37 7.09 -8.28 8.22
CA GLN A 37 6.49 -9.47 7.66
C GLN A 37 6.41 -9.38 6.14
N LYS A 38 5.90 -8.26 5.60
CA LYS A 38 5.76 -8.03 4.16
C LYS A 38 7.10 -7.96 3.44
N TYR A 39 8.12 -7.38 4.06
CA TYR A 39 9.49 -7.40 3.56
C TYR A 39 9.99 -8.83 3.33
N ARG A 40 9.80 -9.73 4.32
CA ARG A 40 10.20 -11.15 4.17
C ARG A 40 9.34 -11.90 3.17
N GLU A 41 8.04 -11.66 3.13
CA GLU A 41 7.12 -12.31 2.19
C GLU A 41 7.43 -11.93 0.75
N LEU A 42 7.50 -10.62 0.46
CA LEU A 42 7.82 -10.12 -0.88
C LEU A 42 9.26 -10.44 -1.26
N GLY A 43 10.21 -10.42 -0.33
CA GLY A 43 11.62 -10.76 -0.62
C GLY A 43 11.83 -12.20 -1.07
N ARG A 44 10.93 -13.12 -0.69
CA ARG A 44 10.93 -14.50 -1.24
C ARG A 44 10.40 -14.56 -2.67
N ILE A 45 9.49 -13.65 -3.03
CA ILE A 45 8.82 -13.60 -4.34
C ILE A 45 9.65 -12.81 -5.35
N PHE A 46 10.30 -11.75 -4.91
CA PHE A 46 11.13 -10.84 -5.71
C PHE A 46 12.54 -10.70 -5.08
N PRO A 47 13.40 -11.73 -5.16
CA PRO A 47 14.72 -11.69 -4.56
C PRO A 47 15.56 -10.54 -5.10
N GLY A 48 16.18 -9.75 -4.21
CA GLY A 48 17.03 -8.61 -4.56
C GLY A 48 16.29 -7.31 -4.90
N GLU A 49 14.96 -7.35 -5.01
CA GLU A 49 14.15 -6.21 -5.47
C GLU A 49 13.34 -5.54 -4.36
N ILE A 50 13.47 -6.00 -3.11
CA ILE A 50 12.68 -5.52 -1.98
C ILE A 50 13.57 -4.84 -0.95
N GLY A 51 13.20 -3.61 -0.58
CA GLY A 51 13.78 -2.85 0.53
C GLY A 51 12.79 -2.63 1.65
N LEU A 52 13.29 -2.20 2.81
CA LEU A 52 12.50 -1.89 4.00
C LEU A 52 12.88 -0.49 4.51
N LEU A 53 11.89 0.38 4.70
CA LEU A 53 12.06 1.67 5.37
C LEU A 53 11.08 1.78 6.54
N THR A 54 11.58 1.68 7.77
CA THR A 54 10.85 2.03 8.99
C THR A 54 11.52 3.22 9.68
N GLY A 55 10.84 3.85 10.63
CA GLY A 55 11.39 5.02 11.33
C GLY A 55 12.68 4.74 12.13
N ASP A 56 13.02 3.47 12.34
CA ASP A 56 14.16 2.98 13.12
C ASP A 56 15.15 2.11 12.33
N HIS A 57 14.76 1.57 11.16
CA HIS A 57 15.60 0.67 10.38
C HIS A 57 15.37 0.89 8.88
N SER A 58 16.47 0.93 8.12
CA SER A 58 16.48 0.97 6.67
C SER A 58 17.31 -0.19 6.13
N ALA A 59 16.78 -0.91 5.14
CA ALA A 59 17.47 -1.97 4.41
C ALA A 59 17.18 -1.83 2.91
N GLU A 60 18.21 -1.89 2.07
CA GLU A 60 18.12 -1.77 0.60
C GLU A 60 17.21 -0.62 0.10
N PRO A 61 17.49 0.65 0.48
CA PRO A 61 16.66 1.79 0.08
C PRO A 61 16.64 2.04 -1.43
N GLN A 62 17.55 1.43 -2.19
CA GLN A 62 17.62 1.51 -3.64
C GLN A 62 16.84 0.41 -4.36
N ALA A 63 16.21 -0.50 -3.62
CA ALA A 63 15.40 -1.57 -4.19
C ALA A 63 14.24 -1.02 -5.04
N GLY A 64 13.84 -1.81 -6.04
CA GLY A 64 12.71 -1.47 -6.92
C GLY A 64 11.37 -1.43 -6.21
N CYS A 65 11.19 -2.16 -5.11
CA CYS A 65 10.01 -2.05 -4.26
C CYS A 65 10.38 -1.78 -2.80
N LEU A 66 9.84 -0.72 -2.21
CA LEU A 66 10.08 -0.39 -0.80
C LEU A 66 8.87 -0.77 0.04
N VAL A 67 9.09 -1.56 1.07
CA VAL A 67 8.12 -1.82 2.12
C VAL A 67 8.34 -0.82 3.25
N LEU A 68 7.30 -0.09 3.66
CA LEU A 68 7.44 0.94 4.67
C LEU A 68 6.18 1.13 5.51
N THR A 69 6.27 1.94 6.57
CA THR A 69 5.06 2.36 7.29
C THR A 69 4.40 3.54 6.59
N THR A 70 3.08 3.68 6.71
CA THR A 70 2.36 4.83 6.13
C THR A 70 2.92 6.18 6.60
N GLU A 71 3.38 6.28 7.86
CA GLU A 71 4.03 7.49 8.39
C GLU A 71 5.34 7.80 7.67
N VAL A 72 6.14 6.79 7.35
CA VAL A 72 7.40 6.97 6.60
C VAL A 72 7.06 7.43 5.18
N LEU A 73 6.04 6.83 4.53
CA LEU A 73 5.60 7.24 3.19
C LEU A 73 5.21 8.72 3.19
N ARG A 74 4.29 9.08 4.10
CA ARG A 74 3.80 10.44 4.26
C ARG A 74 4.95 11.42 4.50
N SER A 75 5.88 11.07 5.39
CA SER A 75 7.04 11.92 5.68
C SER A 75 7.99 12.06 4.48
N MET A 76 8.10 11.03 3.63
CA MET A 76 8.84 11.13 2.36
C MET A 76 8.12 12.01 1.35
N LEU A 77 6.78 11.94 1.28
CA LEU A 77 5.97 12.78 0.39
C LEU A 77 6.04 14.27 0.78
N TYR A 78 5.99 14.58 2.08
CA TYR A 78 6.20 15.94 2.57
C TYR A 78 7.60 16.47 2.27
N ARG A 79 8.62 15.62 2.39
CA ARG A 79 10.02 15.96 2.08
C ARG A 79 10.34 15.92 0.59
N GLY A 80 9.45 15.36 -0.26
CA GLY A 80 9.62 15.30 -1.72
C GLY A 80 9.60 16.66 -2.40
N SER A 81 9.29 17.73 -1.65
CA SER A 81 9.52 19.14 -2.01
C SER A 81 11.00 19.57 -1.86
N GLU A 82 11.83 18.81 -1.16
CA GLU A 82 13.27 19.03 -0.99
C GLU A 82 14.09 18.06 -1.86
N LEU A 83 15.23 18.53 -2.36
CA LEU A 83 16.06 17.89 -3.39
C LEU A 83 16.63 16.53 -2.90
N GLY A 84 15.92 15.43 -3.17
CA GLY A 84 16.39 14.05 -2.95
C GLY A 84 15.27 13.04 -2.74
N ALA A 85 14.30 13.33 -1.87
CA ALA A 85 13.09 12.49 -1.72
C ALA A 85 12.17 12.59 -2.96
N SER A 86 12.29 13.69 -3.72
CA SER A 86 11.60 13.91 -5.00
C SER A 86 11.93 12.85 -6.04
N GLU A 87 13.17 12.36 -6.09
CA GLU A 87 13.62 11.45 -7.16
C GLU A 87 13.03 10.06 -6.99
N LEU A 88 13.07 9.51 -5.77
CA LEU A 88 12.46 8.23 -5.45
C LEU A 88 10.95 8.25 -5.71
N VAL A 89 10.25 9.30 -5.27
CA VAL A 89 8.80 9.44 -5.49
C VAL A 89 8.45 9.58 -6.98
N ARG A 90 9.31 10.19 -7.81
CA ARG A 90 9.12 10.30 -9.27
C ARG A 90 9.18 8.95 -9.98
N GLU A 91 9.98 8.02 -9.45
CA GLU A 91 10.10 6.67 -10.00
C GLU A 91 8.95 5.75 -9.60
N VAL A 92 8.19 6.10 -8.54
CA VAL A 92 7.06 5.28 -8.09
C VAL A 92 5.96 5.26 -9.15
N ARG A 93 5.58 4.05 -9.57
CA ARG A 93 4.46 3.78 -10.49
C ARG A 93 3.25 3.21 -9.77
N TRP A 94 3.48 2.44 -8.70
CA TRP A 94 2.44 1.78 -7.93
C TRP A 94 2.63 2.01 -6.43
N ALA A 95 1.54 2.33 -5.74
CA ALA A 95 1.48 2.42 -4.28
C ALA A 95 0.41 1.46 -3.75
N VAL A 96 0.84 0.48 -2.95
CA VAL A 96 -0.05 -0.44 -2.24
C VAL A 96 -0.22 0.07 -0.81
N PHE A 97 -1.47 0.27 -0.39
CA PHE A 97 -1.80 0.54 1.01
C PHE A 97 -2.49 -0.67 1.60
N ASP A 98 -1.83 -1.29 2.58
CA ASP A 98 -2.37 -2.39 3.34
C ASP A 98 -3.25 -1.88 4.50
N GLU A 99 -4.22 -2.69 4.89
CA GLU A 99 -5.19 -2.40 5.93
C GLU A 99 -5.90 -1.04 5.77
N ALA A 100 -6.35 -0.72 4.55
CA ALA A 100 -7.03 0.52 4.22
C ALA A 100 -8.34 0.75 5.00
N HIS A 101 -8.89 -0.27 5.68
CA HIS A 101 -9.99 -0.10 6.64
C HIS A 101 -9.63 0.85 7.80
N LEU A 102 -8.33 1.05 8.07
CA LEU A 102 -7.83 2.00 9.05
C LEU A 102 -8.05 3.48 8.66
N LEU A 103 -8.48 3.78 7.43
CA LEU A 103 -8.95 5.12 7.06
C LEU A 103 -10.08 5.61 7.98
N GLY A 104 -10.93 4.70 8.46
CA GLY A 104 -11.98 5.03 9.43
C GLY A 104 -11.48 5.20 10.88
N SER A 105 -10.18 5.02 11.14
CA SER A 105 -9.62 5.14 12.49
C SER A 105 -9.48 6.62 12.90
N PRO A 106 -10.07 7.06 14.03
CA PRO A 106 -9.97 8.45 14.49
C PRO A 106 -8.54 8.92 14.75
N SER A 107 -7.64 8.02 15.16
CA SER A 107 -6.28 8.37 15.55
C SER A 107 -5.25 8.25 14.43
N ARG A 108 -5.52 7.41 13.41
CA ARG A 108 -4.54 7.08 12.37
C ARG A 108 -5.04 7.20 10.93
N GLY A 109 -6.35 7.34 10.72
CA GLY A 109 -6.94 7.41 9.38
C GLY A 109 -6.41 8.60 8.57
N TRP A 110 -6.21 9.74 9.23
CA TRP A 110 -5.68 10.96 8.63
C TRP A 110 -4.31 10.78 7.98
N VAL A 111 -3.46 9.88 8.49
CA VAL A 111 -2.13 9.60 7.93
C VAL A 111 -2.23 8.93 6.55
N ILE A 112 -3.19 8.01 6.40
CA ILE A 112 -3.45 7.34 5.11
C ILE A 112 -4.09 8.35 4.14
N GLU A 113 -5.03 9.15 4.61
CA GLU A 113 -5.70 10.18 3.82
C GLU A 113 -4.71 11.22 3.26
N GLU A 114 -3.86 11.79 4.11
CA GLU A 114 -2.81 12.73 3.69
C GLU A 114 -1.85 12.08 2.68
N ALA A 115 -1.42 10.84 2.91
CA ALA A 115 -0.55 10.14 1.96
C ALA A 115 -1.22 9.96 0.59
N LEU A 116 -2.51 9.62 0.55
CA LEU A 116 -3.27 9.49 -0.70
C LEU A 116 -3.46 10.82 -1.44
N ILE A 117 -3.62 11.93 -0.69
CA ILE A 117 -3.72 13.29 -1.24
C ILE A 117 -2.38 13.74 -1.81
N LEU A 118 -1.28 13.52 -1.08
CA LEU A 118 0.07 13.98 -1.45
C LEU A 118 0.73 13.15 -2.55
N LEU A 119 0.32 11.89 -2.71
CA LEU A 119 0.86 11.02 -3.77
C LEU A 119 0.65 11.66 -5.15
N PRO A 120 1.67 11.75 -6.02
CA PRO A 120 1.51 12.29 -7.37
C PRO A 120 0.42 11.55 -8.14
N ARG A 121 -0.39 12.27 -8.92
CA ARG A 121 -1.54 11.69 -9.66
C ARG A 121 -1.15 10.55 -10.61
N ALA A 122 0.08 10.55 -11.13
CA ALA A 122 0.59 9.51 -12.01
C ALA A 122 0.79 8.14 -11.32
N VAL A 123 0.87 8.12 -9.98
CA VAL A 123 0.99 6.88 -9.20
C VAL A 123 -0.36 6.17 -9.16
N ARG A 124 -0.38 4.90 -9.59
CA ARG A 124 -1.54 4.02 -9.45
C ARG A 124 -1.61 3.46 -8.04
N VAL A 125 -2.82 3.35 -7.50
CA VAL A 125 -3.05 2.98 -6.10
C VAL A 125 -3.77 1.64 -6.02
N VAL A 126 -3.32 0.77 -5.11
CA VAL A 126 -4.03 -0.43 -4.67
C VAL A 126 -4.35 -0.28 -3.20
N LEU A 127 -5.64 -0.33 -2.85
CA LEU A 127 -6.09 -0.36 -1.45
C LEU A 127 -6.47 -1.78 -1.05
N LEU A 128 -5.71 -2.39 -0.15
CA LEU A 128 -6.06 -3.68 0.42
C LEU A 128 -6.81 -3.46 1.73
N SER A 129 -8.03 -3.99 1.82
CA SER A 129 -8.87 -3.80 2.99
C SER A 129 -9.57 -5.08 3.42
N ALA A 130 -9.79 -5.23 4.72
CA ALA A 130 -10.82 -6.12 5.25
C ALA A 130 -12.19 -5.71 4.69
N THR A 131 -13.21 -6.52 4.93
CA THR A 131 -14.56 -6.19 4.44
C THR A 131 -15.07 -4.96 5.18
N ILE A 132 -15.28 -3.85 4.44
CA ILE A 132 -15.88 -2.61 4.94
C ILE A 132 -17.25 -2.39 4.28
N PRO A 133 -18.27 -1.92 5.02
CA PRO A 133 -19.61 -1.74 4.48
C PRO A 133 -19.70 -0.57 3.48
N ASN A 134 -18.83 0.43 3.63
CA ASN A 134 -18.82 1.66 2.83
C ASN A 134 -17.78 1.65 1.68
N GLY A 135 -17.41 0.46 1.17
CA GLY A 135 -16.36 0.34 0.14
C GLY A 135 -16.64 1.13 -1.14
N ALA A 136 -17.91 1.25 -1.54
CA ALA A 136 -18.30 2.02 -2.72
C ALA A 136 -18.08 3.53 -2.56
N ALA A 137 -18.39 4.07 -1.37
CA ALA A 137 -18.13 5.48 -1.06
C ALA A 137 -16.63 5.78 -1.05
N LEU A 138 -15.82 4.88 -0.48
CA LEU A 138 -14.37 5.01 -0.48
C LEU A 138 -13.80 4.99 -1.91
N ALA A 139 -14.26 4.07 -2.76
CA ALA A 139 -13.85 4.00 -4.15
C ALA A 139 -14.24 5.26 -4.93
N GLY A 140 -15.45 5.79 -4.71
CA GLY A 140 -15.91 7.03 -5.33
C GLY A 140 -15.08 8.25 -4.91
N TRP A 141 -14.78 8.37 -3.61
CA TRP A 141 -13.90 9.42 -3.10
C TRP A 141 -12.49 9.32 -3.70
N LEU A 142 -11.91 8.11 -3.76
CA LEU A 142 -10.59 7.92 -4.34
C LEU A 142 -10.58 8.25 -5.84
N ALA A 143 -11.61 7.84 -6.58
CA ALA A 143 -11.73 8.16 -8.01
C ALA A 143 -11.79 9.68 -8.25
N MET A 144 -12.53 10.41 -7.41
CA MET A 144 -12.61 11.87 -7.44
C MET A 144 -11.26 12.51 -7.08
N LEU A 145 -10.62 12.09 -5.99
CA LEU A 145 -9.33 12.62 -5.54
C LEU A 145 -8.24 12.43 -6.61
N ARG A 146 -8.21 11.26 -7.25
CA ARG A 146 -7.16 10.84 -8.17
C ARG A 146 -7.46 11.14 -9.64
N GLN A 147 -8.69 11.56 -9.97
CA GLN A 147 -9.15 11.80 -11.34
C GLN A 147 -8.94 10.59 -12.26
N THR A 148 -9.08 9.39 -11.71
CA THR A 148 -8.93 8.11 -12.42
C THR A 148 -9.96 7.11 -11.89
N PRO A 149 -10.48 6.18 -12.71
CA PRO A 149 -11.43 5.19 -12.24
C PRO A 149 -10.85 4.33 -11.10
N CYS A 150 -11.64 4.10 -10.06
CA CYS A 150 -11.31 3.20 -8.96
C CYS A 150 -12.27 2.01 -8.97
N GLU A 151 -11.77 0.83 -9.29
CA GLU A 151 -12.56 -0.39 -9.29
C GLU A 151 -12.64 -1.00 -7.89
N LEU A 152 -13.86 -1.19 -7.38
CA LEU A 152 -14.09 -1.87 -6.11
C LEU A 152 -14.25 -3.38 -6.34
N VAL A 153 -13.25 -4.16 -5.90
CA VAL A 153 -13.35 -5.62 -5.85
C VAL A 153 -13.84 -6.04 -4.46
N HIS A 154 -15.10 -6.48 -4.39
CA HIS A 154 -15.72 -6.96 -3.16
C HIS A 154 -15.92 -8.48 -3.20
N SER A 155 -15.62 -9.15 -2.09
CA SER A 155 -15.96 -10.55 -1.87
C SER A 155 -16.38 -10.72 -0.42
N ALA A 156 -17.55 -11.33 -0.21
CA ALA A 156 -18.09 -11.66 1.11
C ALA A 156 -17.79 -13.11 1.52
N ALA A 157 -17.43 -13.97 0.57
CA ALA A 157 -17.15 -15.38 0.82
C ALA A 157 -15.82 -15.55 1.57
N ARG A 158 -15.85 -16.26 2.71
CA ARG A 158 -14.64 -16.71 3.39
C ARG A 158 -14.19 -18.03 2.73
N PRO A 159 -12.94 -18.14 2.25
CA PRO A 159 -12.43 -19.39 1.66
C PRO A 159 -12.45 -20.57 2.65
N VAL A 160 -12.25 -20.28 3.94
CA VAL A 160 -12.34 -21.28 5.01
C VAL A 160 -13.54 -20.94 5.92
N PRO A 161 -14.55 -21.81 6.02
CA PRO A 161 -15.71 -21.58 6.87
C PRO A 161 -15.32 -21.65 8.35
N LEU A 162 -15.84 -20.73 9.16
CA LEU A 162 -15.64 -20.73 10.62
C LEU A 162 -16.84 -21.40 11.30
N ARG A 163 -16.57 -22.19 12.35
CA ARG A 163 -17.58 -22.73 13.27
C ARG A 163 -17.46 -22.00 14.60
N HIS A 164 -18.55 -21.38 15.04
CA HIS A 164 -18.64 -20.74 16.35
C HIS A 164 -19.23 -21.73 17.33
N TYR A 165 -18.52 -22.03 18.42
CA TYR A 165 -19.03 -22.83 19.53
C TYR A 165 -19.39 -21.88 20.68
N VAL A 166 -20.48 -22.19 21.39
CA VAL A 166 -20.94 -21.49 22.60
C VAL A 166 -20.62 -22.36 23.80
#